data_AF-A0A0B4G9L5-F1
#
_entry.id   AF-A0A0B4G9L5-F1
#
_cell.length_a   1.000
_cell.length_b   1.000
_cell.length_c   1.000
_cell.angle_alpha   90.00
_cell.angle_beta   90.00
_cell.angle_gamma   90.00
#
_symmetry.space_group_name_H-M   'P 1'
#
loop_
_entity.id
_entity.type
_entity.pdbx_description
1 polymer ?
#
loop_
_entity_poly.entity_id
_entity_poly.type
_entity_poly.pdbx_seq_one_letter_code
_entity_poly.pdbx_strand_id
1 'polypeptide(L)'
;MPALKGLEGWKEIRVGSLDPDIFRYDESFQNLVPEAIDQIKSAALQGYERIRRPAGVDHPDVTLRPTSDFNFAKGNLFVEVMVADFQSDLKKYLEGTQNSVMRSAKDLAAWNTAHAELALPPADPNQTSIDRSIAFDKSSDIWQRSMERIRKVEQNFPDTLEKYDINVIIGPSDSWFSQYSAATGYQYPLCSLPLGQSQSAFLEYEDG
;
A
#
# COMPACT_ATOMS: atom_id res chain seq x y z
N MET A 1 8.39 -25.02 -1.40
CA MET A 1 9.84 -24.79 -1.57
C MET A 1 10.53 -25.07 -0.24
N PRO A 2 11.67 -25.76 -0.20
CA PRO A 2 12.41 -25.94 1.06
C PRO A 2 12.94 -24.57 1.52
N ALA A 3 12.89 -24.31 2.82
CA ALA A 3 13.47 -23.10 3.40
C ALA A 3 14.97 -23.04 3.07
N LEU A 4 15.36 -22.02 2.30
CA LEU A 4 16.72 -21.72 1.92
C LEU A 4 17.57 -21.54 3.19
N LYS A 5 18.51 -22.46 3.45
CA LYS A 5 19.38 -22.44 4.64
C LYS A 5 20.68 -21.72 4.33
N GLY A 6 20.91 -20.57 4.97
CA GLY A 6 22.20 -19.86 4.95
C GLY A 6 22.49 -19.12 3.63
N LEU A 7 23.74 -18.67 3.47
CA LEU A 7 24.20 -17.85 2.32
C LEU A 7 24.01 -18.54 0.96
N GLU A 8 24.01 -19.88 0.90
CA GLU A 8 23.82 -20.61 -0.36
C GLU A 8 22.44 -20.35 -0.97
N GLY A 9 21.42 -20.16 -0.13
CA GLY A 9 20.08 -19.89 -0.64
C GLY A 9 19.91 -18.50 -1.27
N TRP A 10 20.80 -17.57 -0.95
CA TRP A 10 20.78 -16.24 -1.57
C TRP A 10 21.26 -16.25 -3.02
N LYS A 11 22.08 -17.23 -3.42
CA LYS A 11 22.57 -17.37 -4.80
C LYS A 11 21.47 -17.71 -5.81
N GLU A 12 20.34 -18.24 -5.34
CA GLU A 12 19.17 -18.51 -6.17
C GLU A 12 18.29 -17.26 -6.39
N ILE A 13 18.54 -16.20 -5.61
CA ILE A 13 17.78 -14.96 -5.67
C ILE A 13 18.36 -14.07 -6.77
N ARG A 14 17.46 -13.63 -7.67
CA ARG A 14 17.72 -12.70 -8.76
C ARG A 14 16.91 -11.44 -8.48
N VAL A 15 17.60 -10.38 -8.12
CA VAL A 15 17.00 -9.19 -7.51
C VAL A 15 16.88 -8.09 -8.56
N GLY A 16 15.71 -7.48 -8.67
CA GLY A 16 15.52 -6.18 -9.30
C GLY A 16 15.31 -5.11 -8.24
N SER A 17 16.08 -4.02 -8.27
CA SER A 17 15.89 -2.91 -7.33
C SER A 17 15.17 -1.74 -7.98
N LEU A 18 14.18 -1.18 -7.28
CA LEU A 18 13.48 0.04 -7.68
C LEU A 18 14.26 1.28 -7.25
N ASP A 19 14.20 2.32 -8.08
CA ASP A 19 14.80 3.62 -7.80
C ASP A 19 14.06 4.32 -6.62
N PRO A 20 14.74 4.61 -5.50
CA PRO A 20 14.14 5.27 -4.34
C PRO A 20 13.72 6.72 -4.57
N ASP A 21 14.25 7.40 -5.60
CA ASP A 21 13.83 8.76 -5.96
C ASP A 21 12.45 8.76 -6.65
N ILE A 22 12.18 7.69 -7.41
CA ILE A 22 10.92 7.47 -8.13
C ILE A 22 9.88 6.84 -7.22
N PHE A 23 10.26 5.80 -6.46
CA PHE A 23 9.35 5.05 -5.60
C PHE A 23 9.33 5.63 -4.19
N ARG A 24 8.52 6.69 -4.01
CA ARG A 24 8.25 7.34 -2.73
C ARG A 24 6.81 7.86 -2.67
N TYR A 25 6.31 8.14 -1.48
CA TYR A 25 5.07 8.88 -1.33
C TYR A 25 5.20 10.31 -1.87
N ASP A 26 4.12 10.85 -2.42
CA ASP A 26 4.03 12.24 -2.83
C ASP A 26 3.59 13.16 -1.66
N GLU A 27 3.59 14.47 -1.90
CA GLU A 27 3.26 15.51 -0.92
C GLU A 27 1.84 15.39 -0.34
N SER A 28 0.93 14.65 -0.99
CA SER A 28 -0.41 14.43 -0.46
C SER A 28 -0.44 13.47 0.73
N PHE A 29 0.61 12.67 0.91
CA PHE A 29 0.67 11.62 1.94
C PHE A 29 1.78 11.84 2.97
N GLN A 30 2.75 12.72 2.69
CA GLN A 30 3.83 13.03 3.62
C GLN A 30 4.30 14.49 3.52
N ASN A 31 4.78 15.01 4.65
CA ASN A 31 5.56 16.24 4.67
C ASN A 31 6.96 15.97 4.12
N LEU A 32 7.40 16.77 3.15
CA LEU A 32 8.76 16.65 2.61
C LEU A 32 9.76 17.32 3.54
N VAL A 33 10.44 16.52 4.34
CA VAL A 33 11.61 16.95 5.12
C VAL A 33 12.86 16.46 4.37
N PRO A 34 13.66 17.35 3.75
CA PRO A 34 14.80 16.96 2.91
C PRO A 34 15.75 15.97 3.61
N GLU A 35 16.06 16.22 4.88
CA GLU A 35 16.94 15.37 5.67
C GLU A 35 16.36 13.96 5.87
N ALA A 36 15.05 13.86 6.08
CA ALA A 36 14.37 12.56 6.21
C ALA A 36 14.36 11.81 4.87
N ILE A 37 14.14 12.51 3.77
CA ILE A 37 14.19 11.94 2.41
C ILE A 37 15.59 11.37 2.13
N ASP A 38 16.64 12.13 2.44
CA ASP A 38 18.02 11.69 2.27
C ASP A 38 18.37 10.48 3.15
N GLN A 39 17.88 10.46 4.40
CA GLN A 39 18.03 9.31 5.30
C GLN A 39 17.34 8.06 4.76
N ILE A 40 16.09 8.17 4.31
CA ILE A 40 15.32 7.05 3.74
C ILE A 40 16.03 6.51 2.48
N LYS A 41 16.44 7.41 1.59
CA LYS A 41 17.18 7.05 0.37
C LYS A 41 18.49 6.34 0.70
N SER A 42 19.28 6.90 1.61
CA SER A 42 20.55 6.29 2.01
C SER A 42 20.35 4.91 2.63
N ALA A 43 19.34 4.75 3.49
CA ALA A 43 19.00 3.47 4.10
C ALA A 43 18.55 2.42 3.06
N ALA A 44 17.71 2.82 2.10
CA ALA A 44 17.27 1.95 1.01
C ALA A 44 18.46 1.46 0.18
N LEU A 45 19.33 2.37 -0.27
CA LEU A 45 20.53 2.03 -1.05
C LEU A 45 21.50 1.14 -0.28
N GLN A 46 21.73 1.41 1.00
CA GLN A 46 22.54 0.53 1.86
C GLN A 46 21.92 -0.87 2.02
N GLY A 47 20.59 -0.94 2.12
CA GLY A 47 19.85 -2.21 2.14
C GLY A 47 20.03 -2.99 0.84
N TYR A 48 19.93 -2.32 -0.31
CA TYR A 48 20.17 -2.93 -1.62
C TYR A 48 21.58 -3.50 -1.69
N GLU A 49 22.59 -2.73 -1.29
CA GLU A 49 24.00 -3.20 -1.27
C GLU A 49 24.21 -4.43 -0.38
N ARG A 50 23.50 -4.55 0.74
CA ARG A 50 23.57 -5.75 1.60
C ARG A 50 22.95 -6.97 0.94
N ILE A 51 21.87 -6.79 0.19
CA ILE A 51 21.13 -7.85 -0.52
C ILE A 51 21.87 -8.30 -1.78
N ARG A 52 22.49 -7.36 -2.51
CA ARG A 52 23.22 -7.64 -3.76
C ARG A 52 24.44 -8.52 -3.56
N ARG A 53 25.17 -8.35 -2.46
CA ARG A 53 26.41 -9.12 -2.17
C ARG A 53 26.22 -10.64 -2.21
N PRO A 54 25.19 -11.23 -1.56
CA PRO A 54 24.95 -12.67 -1.63
C PRO A 54 24.01 -13.10 -2.76
N ALA A 55 23.37 -12.17 -3.49
CA ALA A 55 22.44 -12.48 -4.58
C ALA A 55 23.16 -13.09 -5.80
N GLY A 56 22.47 -13.96 -6.54
CA GLY A 56 23.00 -14.57 -7.76
C GLY A 56 23.00 -13.63 -8.97
N VAL A 57 21.99 -12.77 -9.06
CA VAL A 57 21.83 -11.74 -10.09
C VAL A 57 21.31 -10.46 -9.45
N ASP A 58 21.82 -9.32 -9.90
CA ASP A 58 21.33 -7.98 -9.54
C ASP A 58 21.05 -7.18 -10.81
N HIS A 59 19.84 -6.64 -10.89
CA HIS A 59 19.42 -5.68 -11.89
C HIS A 59 19.01 -4.38 -11.20
N PRO A 60 19.86 -3.34 -11.26
CA PRO A 60 19.47 -2.02 -10.78
C PRO A 60 18.40 -1.39 -11.67
N ASP A 61 17.64 -0.46 -11.09
CA ASP A 61 16.69 0.41 -11.77
C ASP A 61 15.63 -0.32 -12.62
N VAL A 62 15.09 -1.42 -12.11
CA VAL A 62 13.99 -2.12 -12.78
C VAL A 62 12.74 -1.25 -12.79
N THR A 63 12.01 -1.32 -13.89
CA THR A 63 10.82 -0.49 -14.08
C THR A 63 9.56 -1.29 -13.79
N LEU A 64 8.67 -0.71 -12.98
CA LEU A 64 7.27 -1.07 -12.91
C LEU A 64 6.44 0.06 -13.53
N ARG A 65 5.20 -0.24 -13.95
CA ARG A 65 4.24 0.80 -14.33
C ARG A 65 4.14 1.87 -13.24
N PRO A 66 3.99 3.16 -13.58
CA PRO A 66 4.00 4.22 -12.58
C PRO A 66 2.83 4.08 -11.60
N THR A 67 3.06 4.46 -10.34
CA THR A 67 2.05 4.41 -9.27
C THR A 67 0.83 5.28 -9.58
N SER A 68 0.99 6.29 -10.44
CA SER A 68 -0.11 7.11 -10.97
C SER A 68 -1.14 6.30 -11.78
N ASP A 69 -0.81 5.10 -12.25
CA ASP A 69 -1.80 4.20 -12.87
C ASP A 69 -2.85 3.71 -11.86
N PHE A 70 -2.55 3.78 -10.56
CA PHE A 70 -3.49 3.51 -9.48
C PHE A 70 -4.40 4.70 -9.15
N ASN A 71 -4.24 5.83 -9.83
CA ASN A 71 -5.11 6.99 -9.68
C ASN A 71 -6.26 6.94 -10.71
N PHE A 72 -7.48 7.18 -10.24
CA PHE A 72 -8.68 7.19 -11.06
C PHE A 72 -9.67 8.24 -10.61
N ALA A 73 -10.16 9.03 -11.56
CA ALA A 73 -10.96 10.22 -11.29
C ALA A 73 -10.25 11.16 -10.28
N LYS A 74 -10.89 11.44 -9.14
CA LYS A 74 -10.33 12.27 -8.04
C LYS A 74 -9.74 11.44 -6.89
N GLY A 75 -9.57 10.13 -7.06
CA GLY A 75 -9.20 9.22 -5.98
C GLY A 75 -8.27 8.09 -6.41
N ASN A 76 -8.02 7.18 -5.47
CA ASN A 76 -7.24 5.98 -5.69
C ASN A 76 -8.15 4.80 -6.05
N LEU A 77 -7.75 3.98 -7.01
CA LEU A 77 -8.52 2.82 -7.50
C LEU A 77 -8.94 1.87 -6.38
N PHE A 78 -8.05 1.59 -5.43
CA PHE A 78 -8.35 0.69 -4.31
C PHE A 78 -9.38 1.30 -3.37
N VAL A 79 -9.35 2.61 -3.18
CA VAL A 79 -10.35 3.31 -2.35
C VAL A 79 -11.73 3.24 -3.00
N GLU A 80 -11.83 3.41 -4.32
CA GLU A 80 -13.12 3.31 -5.03
C GLU A 80 -13.69 1.89 -4.97
N VAL A 81 -12.85 0.86 -5.16
CA VAL A 81 -13.26 -0.54 -5.00
C VAL A 81 -13.70 -0.81 -3.56
N MET A 82 -12.91 -0.38 -2.57
CA MET A 82 -13.25 -0.54 -1.15
C MET A 82 -14.58 0.13 -0.80
N VAL A 83 -14.81 1.37 -1.24
CA VAL A 83 -16.06 2.11 -0.99
C VAL A 83 -17.26 1.40 -1.62
N ALA A 84 -17.10 0.88 -2.84
CA ALA A 84 -18.16 0.16 -3.54
C ALA A 84 -18.53 -1.17 -2.85
N ASP A 85 -17.52 -1.91 -2.37
CA ASP A 85 -17.70 -3.24 -1.79
C ASP A 85 -18.07 -3.21 -0.30
N PHE A 86 -17.70 -2.15 0.43
CA PHE A 86 -17.82 -2.05 1.89
C PHE A 86 -19.21 -2.40 2.42
N GLN A 87 -20.29 -1.89 1.82
CA GLN A 87 -21.65 -2.20 2.29
C GLN A 87 -21.96 -3.70 2.22
N SER A 88 -21.53 -4.36 1.15
CA SER A 88 -21.80 -5.78 0.92
C SER A 88 -20.92 -6.64 1.83
N ASP A 89 -19.64 -6.28 1.96
CA ASP A 89 -18.67 -7.01 2.79
C ASP A 89 -19.01 -6.90 4.28
N LEU A 90 -19.31 -5.69 4.76
CA LEU A 90 -19.71 -5.48 6.15
C LEU A 90 -21.00 -6.24 6.47
N LYS A 91 -22.00 -6.21 5.58
CA LYS A 91 -23.24 -6.96 5.78
C LYS A 91 -22.96 -8.46 5.90
N LYS A 92 -22.18 -9.02 4.97
CA LYS A 92 -21.80 -10.44 4.97
C LYS A 92 -21.05 -10.84 6.24
N TYR A 93 -20.14 -9.98 6.71
CA TYR A 93 -19.46 -10.19 7.98
C TYR A 93 -20.46 -10.21 9.16
N LEU A 94 -21.37 -9.24 9.23
CA LEU A 94 -22.34 -9.10 10.31
C LEU A 94 -23.40 -10.22 10.34
N GLU A 95 -23.73 -10.83 9.21
CA GLU A 95 -24.59 -12.04 9.14
C GLU A 95 -23.99 -13.22 9.93
N GLY A 96 -22.66 -13.31 10.00
CA GLY A 96 -21.96 -14.34 10.79
C GLY A 96 -21.89 -14.04 12.29
N THR A 97 -22.31 -12.85 12.74
CA THR A 97 -22.20 -12.44 14.15
C THR A 97 -23.51 -12.67 14.91
N GLN A 98 -23.41 -13.39 16.04
CA GLN A 98 -24.58 -13.70 16.87
C GLN A 98 -25.00 -12.52 17.75
N ASN A 99 -24.03 -11.72 18.24
CA ASN A 99 -24.27 -10.70 19.27
C ASN A 99 -24.21 -9.25 18.76
N SER A 100 -24.04 -9.03 17.45
CA SER A 100 -24.02 -7.66 16.92
C SER A 100 -25.44 -7.09 16.88
N VAL A 101 -25.60 -5.89 17.44
CA VAL A 101 -26.80 -5.06 17.29
C VAL A 101 -26.85 -4.36 15.92
N MET A 102 -25.70 -4.19 15.27
CA MET A 102 -25.59 -3.60 13.93
C MET A 102 -25.73 -4.67 12.86
N ARG A 103 -26.43 -4.37 11.77
CA ARG A 103 -26.66 -5.29 10.63
C ARG A 103 -26.27 -4.69 9.28
N SER A 104 -25.85 -3.43 9.24
CA SER A 104 -25.48 -2.74 8.01
C SER A 104 -24.54 -1.56 8.24
N ALA A 105 -23.93 -1.04 7.16
CA ALA A 105 -23.18 0.21 7.19
C ALA A 105 -24.03 1.41 7.62
N LYS A 106 -25.34 1.40 7.29
CA LYS A 106 -26.28 2.45 7.72
C LYS A 106 -26.48 2.44 9.24
N ASP A 107 -26.59 1.26 9.84
CA ASP A 107 -26.71 1.13 11.30
C ASP A 107 -25.43 1.64 11.99
N LEU A 108 -24.26 1.33 11.42
CA LEU A 108 -22.98 1.82 11.92
C LEU A 108 -22.88 3.35 11.86
N ALA A 109 -23.21 3.97 10.71
CA ALA A 109 -23.20 5.43 10.55
C ALA A 109 -24.18 6.12 11.52
N ALA A 110 -25.39 5.56 11.67
CA ALA A 110 -26.39 6.06 12.60
C ALA A 110 -25.91 5.96 14.06
N TRP A 111 -25.27 4.85 14.43
CA TRP A 111 -24.71 4.66 15.77
C TRP A 111 -23.57 5.63 16.05
N ASN A 112 -22.63 5.80 15.11
CA ASN A 112 -21.54 6.77 15.21
C ASN A 112 -22.07 8.19 15.44
N THR A 113 -23.14 8.56 14.72
CA THR A 113 -23.77 9.88 14.85
C THR A 113 -24.45 10.06 16.21
N ALA A 114 -25.12 9.01 16.70
CA ALA A 114 -25.78 9.02 18.02
C ALA A 114 -24.81 9.00 19.20
N HIS A 115 -23.56 8.58 18.99
CA HIS A 115 -22.48 8.51 19.98
C HIS A 115 -21.26 9.29 19.49
N ALA A 116 -21.49 10.48 18.93
CA ALA A 116 -20.43 11.27 18.30
C ALA A 116 -19.28 11.58 19.27
N GLU A 117 -19.56 11.75 20.56
CA GLU A 117 -18.55 11.94 21.61
C GLU A 117 -17.59 10.76 21.78
N LEU A 118 -17.99 9.54 21.38
CA LEU A 118 -17.17 8.34 21.41
C LEU A 118 -16.59 7.98 20.05
N ALA A 119 -17.41 8.10 18.99
CA ALA A 119 -17.10 7.57 17.67
C ALA A 119 -16.59 8.64 16.69
N LEU A 120 -16.84 9.92 16.95
CA LEU A 120 -16.49 11.05 16.08
C LEU A 120 -15.83 12.17 16.90
N PRO A 121 -14.56 11.97 17.33
CA PRO A 121 -13.87 12.92 18.20
C PRO A 121 -13.88 14.35 17.63
N PRO A 122 -14.08 15.40 18.44
CA PRO A 122 -14.20 16.77 17.92
C PRO A 122 -12.98 17.27 17.13
N ALA A 123 -11.79 16.74 17.42
CA ALA A 123 -10.56 17.08 16.71
C ALA A 123 -10.53 16.55 15.27
N ASP A 124 -11.22 15.44 14.99
CA ASP A 124 -11.32 14.83 13.67
C ASP A 124 -12.58 13.93 13.55
N PRO A 125 -13.78 14.54 13.41
CA PRO A 125 -15.04 13.79 13.38
C PRO A 125 -15.26 13.17 11.99
N ASN A 126 -14.56 12.08 11.70
CA ASN A 126 -14.50 11.50 10.35
C ASN A 126 -15.20 10.13 10.22
N GLN A 127 -16.23 10.07 9.38
CA GLN A 127 -16.81 8.81 8.87
C GLN A 127 -17.04 8.83 7.35
N THR A 128 -16.30 9.66 6.62
CA THR A 128 -16.55 9.96 5.20
C THR A 128 -16.59 8.71 4.32
N SER A 129 -15.72 7.72 4.56
CA SER A 129 -15.70 6.48 3.77
C SER A 129 -16.97 5.65 3.95
N ILE A 130 -17.54 5.62 5.16
CA ILE A 130 -18.80 4.92 5.44
C ILE A 130 -19.94 5.61 4.70
N ASP A 131 -20.04 6.94 4.82
CA ASP A 131 -21.10 7.72 4.15
C ASP A 131 -21.00 7.61 2.62
N ARG A 132 -19.78 7.68 2.07
CA ARG A 132 -19.53 7.45 0.64
C ARG A 132 -19.98 6.06 0.21
N SER A 133 -19.71 5.02 1.02
CA SER A 133 -20.14 3.66 0.70
C SER A 133 -21.66 3.56 0.65
N ILE A 134 -22.37 4.21 1.58
CA ILE A 134 -23.84 4.22 1.66
C ILE A 134 -24.44 4.91 0.43
N ALA A 135 -23.83 6.03 0.01
CA ALA A 135 -24.24 6.81 -1.15
C ALA A 135 -23.76 6.22 -2.49
N PHE A 136 -22.95 5.15 -2.48
CA PHE A 136 -22.38 4.58 -3.69
C PHE A 136 -23.46 4.03 -4.62
N ASP A 137 -23.46 4.51 -5.86
CA ASP A 137 -24.35 4.03 -6.91
C ASP A 137 -23.86 2.70 -7.48
N LYS A 138 -24.56 1.62 -7.13
CA LYS A 138 -24.26 0.26 -7.63
C LYS A 138 -24.48 0.07 -9.13
N SER A 139 -25.21 0.99 -9.77
CA SER A 139 -25.37 0.98 -11.24
C SER A 139 -24.21 1.65 -11.97
N SER A 140 -23.32 2.33 -11.25
CA SER A 140 -22.15 2.97 -11.84
C SER A 140 -21.13 1.94 -12.36
N ASP A 141 -20.44 2.31 -13.44
CA ASP A 141 -19.35 1.52 -14.03
C ASP A 141 -18.02 1.68 -13.28
N ILE A 142 -17.98 2.48 -12.20
CA ILE A 142 -16.77 2.88 -11.47
C ILE A 142 -16.04 1.66 -10.94
N TRP A 143 -16.76 0.73 -10.30
CA TRP A 143 -16.15 -0.49 -9.77
C TRP A 143 -15.52 -1.35 -10.89
N GLN A 144 -16.27 -1.58 -11.98
CA GLN A 144 -15.80 -2.40 -13.10
C GLN A 144 -14.56 -1.78 -13.76
N ARG A 145 -14.61 -0.48 -14.06
CA ARG A 145 -13.47 0.24 -14.63
C ARG A 145 -12.28 0.30 -13.70
N SER A 146 -12.52 0.37 -12.39
CA SER A 146 -11.44 0.35 -11.41
C SER A 146 -10.75 -1.00 -11.40
N MET A 147 -11.52 -2.09 -11.37
CA MET A 147 -11.00 -3.45 -11.43
C MET A 147 -10.29 -3.75 -12.76
N GLU A 148 -10.79 -3.28 -13.90
CA GLU A 148 -10.11 -3.42 -15.19
C GLU A 148 -8.75 -2.73 -15.22
N ARG A 149 -8.63 -1.54 -14.61
CA ARG A 149 -7.34 -0.84 -14.49
C ARG A 149 -6.38 -1.58 -13.56
N ILE A 150 -6.86 -2.06 -12.41
CA ILE A 150 -6.05 -2.86 -11.48
C ILE A 150 -5.48 -4.09 -12.20
N ARG A 151 -6.30 -4.81 -12.98
CA ARG A 151 -5.86 -5.98 -13.77
C ARG A 151 -4.79 -5.66 -14.82
N LYS A 152 -4.83 -4.46 -15.41
CA LYS A 152 -3.77 -4.02 -16.34
C LYS A 152 -2.44 -3.79 -15.63
N VAL A 153 -2.47 -3.33 -14.38
CA VAL A 153 -1.25 -3.17 -13.57
C VAL A 153 -0.76 -4.52 -13.06
N GLU A 154 -1.68 -5.40 -12.64
CA GLU A 154 -1.39 -6.79 -12.27
C GLU A 154 -0.58 -7.52 -13.35
N GLN A 155 -1.00 -7.42 -14.61
CA GLN A 155 -0.33 -8.09 -15.74
C GLN A 155 1.11 -7.61 -15.95
N ASN A 156 1.45 -6.37 -15.58
CA ASN A 156 2.81 -5.86 -15.77
C ASN A 156 3.82 -6.43 -14.78
N PHE A 157 3.39 -6.87 -13.61
CA PHE A 157 4.30 -7.40 -12.60
C PHE A 157 5.04 -8.67 -13.07
N PRO A 158 4.38 -9.74 -13.59
CA PRO A 158 5.08 -10.88 -14.17
C PRO A 158 5.92 -10.50 -15.40
N ASP A 159 5.45 -9.58 -16.25
CA ASP A 159 6.21 -9.12 -17.41
C ASP A 159 7.56 -8.51 -16.99
N THR A 160 7.58 -7.75 -15.89
CA THR A 160 8.83 -7.20 -15.34
C THR A 160 9.73 -8.30 -14.79
N LEU A 161 9.19 -9.30 -14.10
CA LEU A 161 9.99 -10.43 -13.62
C LEU A 161 10.66 -11.19 -14.77
N GLU A 162 9.90 -11.47 -15.83
CA GLU A 162 10.40 -12.17 -17.02
C GLU A 162 11.41 -11.32 -17.80
N LYS A 163 11.09 -10.04 -18.05
CA LYS A 163 11.94 -9.12 -18.83
C LYS A 163 13.35 -8.99 -18.27
N TYR A 164 13.48 -8.93 -16.95
CA TYR A 164 14.77 -8.75 -16.28
C TYR A 164 15.35 -10.09 -15.76
N ASP A 165 14.69 -11.22 -16.01
CA ASP A 165 15.02 -12.53 -15.41
C ASP A 165 15.29 -12.43 -13.89
N ILE A 166 14.35 -11.82 -13.17
CA ILE A 166 14.40 -11.65 -11.72
C ILE A 166 13.26 -12.44 -11.05
N ASN A 167 13.44 -12.81 -9.79
CA ASN A 167 12.42 -13.48 -8.99
C ASN A 167 12.03 -12.70 -7.72
N VAL A 168 12.72 -11.59 -7.43
CA VAL A 168 12.41 -10.69 -6.33
C VAL A 168 12.56 -9.24 -6.80
N ILE A 169 11.60 -8.39 -6.45
CA ILE A 169 11.71 -6.93 -6.60
C ILE A 169 11.84 -6.32 -5.21
N ILE A 170 12.82 -5.45 -5.02
CA ILE A 170 13.03 -4.70 -3.77
C ILE A 170 12.82 -3.21 -4.01
N GLY A 171 12.20 -2.55 -3.04
CA GLY A 171 11.83 -1.14 -3.08
C GLY A 171 11.79 -0.53 -1.68
N PRO A 172 11.78 0.81 -1.55
CA PRO A 172 11.56 1.45 -0.26
C PRO A 172 10.17 1.10 0.27
N SER A 173 10.07 0.78 1.57
CA SER A 173 8.77 0.52 2.21
C SER A 173 7.94 1.78 2.38
N ASP A 174 8.59 2.95 2.46
CA ASP A 174 7.95 4.28 2.53
C ASP A 174 7.53 4.78 1.12
N SER A 175 6.82 3.92 0.39
CA SER A 175 6.38 4.19 -0.97
C SER A 175 5.05 3.51 -1.27
N TRP A 176 4.50 3.82 -2.45
CA TRP A 176 3.31 3.16 -2.97
C TRP A 176 3.54 1.71 -3.43
N PHE A 177 4.70 1.10 -3.13
CA PHE A 177 5.06 -0.26 -3.58
C PHE A 177 4.08 -1.36 -3.14
N SER A 178 3.39 -1.21 -2.01
CA SER A 178 2.37 -2.16 -1.54
C SER A 178 1.18 -2.29 -2.51
N GLN A 179 0.92 -1.28 -3.33
CA GLN A 179 -0.17 -1.28 -4.31
C GLN A 179 -0.02 -2.37 -5.37
N TYR A 180 1.21 -2.75 -5.76
CA TYR A 180 1.43 -3.82 -6.74
C TYR A 180 1.09 -5.21 -6.17
N SER A 181 1.41 -5.44 -4.89
CA SER A 181 1.04 -6.70 -4.21
C SER A 181 -0.49 -6.79 -4.06
N ALA A 182 -1.15 -5.69 -3.68
CA ALA A 182 -2.61 -5.62 -3.63
C ALA A 182 -3.25 -5.83 -5.02
N ALA A 183 -2.68 -5.23 -6.07
CA ALA A 183 -3.19 -5.36 -7.44
C ALA A 183 -3.14 -6.80 -7.96
N THR A 184 -2.11 -7.56 -7.56
CA THR A 184 -1.92 -8.95 -7.99
C THR A 184 -2.69 -9.96 -7.14
N GLY A 185 -3.63 -9.49 -6.29
CA GLY A 185 -4.42 -10.35 -5.42
C GLY A 185 -3.56 -11.16 -4.45
N TYR A 186 -2.42 -10.62 -4.01
CA TYR A 186 -1.43 -11.28 -3.15
C TYR A 186 -0.78 -12.54 -3.75
N GLN A 187 -0.86 -12.74 -5.07
CA GLN A 187 -0.09 -13.80 -5.75
C GLN A 187 1.42 -13.62 -5.56
N TYR A 188 1.86 -12.36 -5.42
CA TYR A 188 3.23 -12.00 -5.07
C TYR A 188 3.28 -11.49 -3.64
N PRO A 189 3.85 -12.26 -2.69
CA PRO A 189 3.90 -11.87 -1.29
C PRO A 189 4.81 -10.66 -1.10
N LEU A 190 4.37 -9.72 -0.27
CA LEU A 190 5.17 -8.59 0.18
C LEU A 190 5.83 -8.92 1.53
N CYS A 191 7.10 -8.57 1.66
CA CYS A 191 7.84 -8.67 2.91
C CYS A 191 8.60 -7.37 3.16
N SER A 192 8.55 -6.86 4.39
CA SER A 192 9.36 -5.71 4.82
C SER A 192 10.50 -6.17 5.71
N LEU A 193 11.66 -5.54 5.54
CA LEU A 193 12.84 -5.78 6.36
C LEU A 193 13.25 -4.45 7.01
N PRO A 194 13.48 -4.40 8.33
CA PRO A 194 13.95 -3.19 8.99
C PRO A 194 15.39 -2.90 8.56
N LEU A 195 15.60 -1.79 7.83
CA LEU A 195 16.93 -1.39 7.33
C LEU A 195 17.64 -0.39 8.27
N GLY A 196 16.89 0.31 9.12
CA GLY A 196 17.41 1.31 10.06
C GLY A 196 16.29 2.06 10.77
N GLN A 197 16.67 3.10 11.52
CA GLN A 197 15.75 4.06 12.14
C GLN A 197 16.15 5.46 11.68
N SER A 198 15.17 6.26 11.27
CA SER A 198 15.40 7.69 11.01
C SER A 198 15.69 8.40 12.32
N GLN A 199 16.70 9.26 12.34
CA GLN A 199 16.97 10.10 13.50
C GLN A 199 16.09 11.34 13.39
N SER A 200 15.06 11.41 14.22
CA SER A 200 14.30 12.64 14.43
C SER A 200 15.18 13.61 15.20
N ALA A 201 15.67 14.66 14.55
CA ALA A 201 16.06 15.85 15.29
C ALA A 201 14.77 16.42 15.86
N PHE A 202 14.56 16.25 17.17
CA PHE A 202 13.56 17.04 17.87
C PHE A 202 13.96 18.50 17.64
N LEU A 203 13.20 19.21 16.80
CA LEU A 203 13.17 20.65 16.90
C LEU A 203 12.59 20.92 18.28
N GLU A 204 13.46 21.28 19.22
CA GLU A 204 13.04 21.93 20.44
C GLU A 204 12.17 23.10 20.00
N TYR A 205 10.87 22.98 20.20
CA TYR A 205 9.99 24.13 20.20
C TYR A 205 10.45 24.96 21.40
N GLU A 206 11.29 25.97 21.14
CA GLU A 206 11.48 27.04 22.11
C GLU A 206 10.12 27.71 22.29
N ASP A 207 9.52 27.48 23.45
CA ASP A 207 8.33 28.19 23.93
C ASP A 207 8.60 29.70 23.87
N GLY A 208 7.80 30.40 23.06
CA GLY A 208 7.73 31.87 22.99
C GLY A 208 6.32 32.36 23.25
#